data_AF-A0A2D6DLB6-F1
#
_entry.id   AF-A0A2D6DLB6-F1
#
_cell.length_a   1.000
_cell.length_b   1.000
_cell.length_c   1.000
_cell.angle_alpha   90.00
_cell.angle_beta   90.00
_cell.angle_gamma   90.00
#
_symmetry.space_group_name_H-M   'P 1'
#
loop_
_entity.id
_entity.type
_entity.pdbx_description
1 polymer ?
#
loop_
_entity_poly.entity_id
_entity_poly.type
_entity_poly.pdbx_seq_one_letter_code
_entity_poly.pdbx_strand_id
1 'polypeptide(L)'
;LGLGVMGMLSIIMAATLLMDAGFEPDMASRANDYLMAIAWGAIPMTMLPALRGSLEAMSLTRAVLWINFSIFIINIPLDYFLIYGLYGFPQLGAEGCAWATALLLWLGLFANLAMLNWHHSIRHLSVFKHFQWPQWQRIRATFILGLPIGFSVLIEMSMFSGAGMLIAYFGPTAASAHSVAISIASASFMIYLGLGQGMTIRASQQLGSGESEGALYSIKVGMLLSMCLAFLVTVCFLVLRHQLVGLYTQDTVVIDLAVRLLLFGAIFQLVDCLQAVGICALRAYHDTASSARYQAVAYWLIGLPVGILLGFYLDIPGLRGASAFWFAMLLSLTISSSLITRRLWQLSSLSATLKT
;
A
#
# COMPACT_ATOMS: atom_id res chain seq x y z
N LEU A 1 18.27 9.04 3.30
CA LEU A 1 19.64 8.49 3.24
C LEU A 1 19.86 7.41 4.31
N GLY A 2 19.97 7.71 5.61
CA GLY A 2 20.22 6.67 6.64
C GLY A 2 19.20 5.51 6.66
N LEU A 3 17.90 5.81 6.56
CA LEU A 3 16.85 4.79 6.44
C LEU A 3 16.90 3.99 5.13
N GLY A 4 17.34 4.62 4.03
CA GLY A 4 17.54 3.97 2.75
C GLY A 4 18.72 3.00 2.75
N VAL A 5 19.79 3.37 3.46
CA VAL A 5 20.94 2.48 3.70
C VAL A 5 20.55 1.31 4.60
N MET A 6 19.74 1.54 5.64
CA MET A 6 19.19 0.45 6.46
C MET A 6 18.26 -0.46 5.66
N GLY A 7 17.42 0.08 4.78
CA GLY A 7 16.58 -0.69 3.86
C GLY A 7 17.41 -1.53 2.89
N MET A 8 18.44 -0.94 2.29
CA MET A 8 19.40 -1.65 1.44
C MET A 8 20.10 -2.79 2.20
N LEU A 9 20.57 -2.56 3.43
CA LEU A 9 21.20 -3.57 4.27
C LEU A 9 20.23 -4.69 4.65
N SER A 10 18.95 -4.37 4.92
CA SER A 10 17.94 -5.39 5.22
C SER A 10 17.63 -6.30 4.03
N ILE A 11 17.62 -5.74 2.82
CA ILE A 11 17.40 -6.50 1.57
C ILE A 11 18.62 -7.37 1.26
N ILE A 12 19.83 -6.85 1.44
CA ILE A 12 21.08 -7.62 1.27
C ILE A 12 21.13 -8.77 2.28
N MET A 13 20.73 -8.52 3.54
CA MET A 13 20.71 -9.56 4.57
C MET A 13 19.65 -10.64 4.28
N ALA A 14 18.50 -10.25 3.73
CA ALA A 14 17.48 -11.19 3.25
C ALA A 14 17.97 -12.02 2.06
N ALA A 15 18.74 -11.42 1.14
CA ALA A 15 19.33 -12.11 0.00
C ALA A 15 20.36 -13.17 0.43
N THR A 16 21.20 -12.84 1.43
CA THR A 16 22.16 -13.81 1.99
C THR A 16 21.47 -14.92 2.77
N LEU A 17 20.40 -14.62 3.51
CA LEU A 17 19.60 -15.62 4.24
C LEU A 17 18.87 -16.60 3.30
N LEU A 18 18.54 -16.17 2.08
CA LEU A 18 17.92 -17.02 1.05
C LEU A 18 18.90 -18.05 0.46
N MET A 19 20.21 -17.77 0.45
CA MET A 19 21.24 -18.74 0.06
C MET A 19 21.40 -19.86 1.10
N ASP A 20 21.23 -19.55 2.38
CA ASP A 20 21.33 -20.54 3.47
C ASP A 20 20.05 -21.39 3.64
N ALA A 21 18.95 -21.03 2.99
CA ALA A 21 17.64 -21.65 3.16
C ALA A 21 17.43 -22.97 2.37
N GLY A 22 18.44 -23.46 1.66
CA GLY A 22 18.43 -24.80 1.03
C GLY A 22 17.64 -24.91 -0.29
N PHE A 23 17.43 -23.80 -1.01
CA PHE A 23 16.84 -23.80 -2.34
C PHE A 23 17.81 -24.31 -3.42
N GLU A 24 17.26 -24.77 -4.55
CA GLU A 24 18.05 -25.24 -5.70
C GLU A 24 19.03 -24.14 -6.17
N PRO A 25 20.34 -24.45 -6.34
CA PRO A 25 21.40 -23.44 -6.41
C PRO A 25 21.25 -22.45 -7.57
N ASP A 26 20.65 -22.88 -8.69
CA ASP A 26 20.41 -22.03 -9.86
C ASP A 26 19.26 -21.03 -9.61
N MET A 27 18.26 -21.41 -8.80
CA MET A 27 17.14 -20.54 -8.42
C MET A 27 17.55 -19.57 -7.30
N ALA A 28 18.38 -20.03 -6.36
CA ALA A 28 18.95 -19.19 -5.29
C ALA A 28 19.92 -18.12 -5.85
N SER A 29 20.76 -18.46 -6.84
CA SER A 29 21.63 -17.49 -7.51
C SER A 29 20.82 -16.39 -8.20
N ARG A 30 19.82 -16.77 -9.01
CA ARG A 30 18.97 -15.79 -9.73
C ARG A 30 18.14 -14.92 -8.78
N ALA A 31 17.66 -15.48 -7.68
CA ALA A 31 16.97 -14.71 -6.64
C ALA A 31 17.91 -13.72 -5.94
N ASN A 32 19.15 -14.11 -5.69
CA ASN A 32 20.16 -13.23 -5.11
C ASN A 32 20.54 -12.09 -6.07
N ASP A 33 20.76 -12.37 -7.35
CA ASP A 33 21.09 -11.35 -8.35
C ASP A 33 19.93 -10.35 -8.52
N TYR A 34 18.68 -10.84 -8.51
CA TYR A 34 17.47 -10.01 -8.49
C TYR A 34 17.42 -9.10 -7.25
N LEU A 35 17.68 -9.65 -6.05
CA LEU A 35 17.65 -8.91 -4.80
C LEU A 35 18.80 -7.89 -4.70
N MET A 36 19.99 -8.22 -5.21
CA MET A 36 21.11 -7.28 -5.28
C MET A 36 20.81 -6.13 -6.23
N ALA A 37 20.20 -6.39 -7.40
CA ALA A 37 19.76 -5.34 -8.32
C ALA A 37 18.71 -4.41 -7.69
N ILE A 38 17.72 -4.97 -6.98
CA ILE A 38 16.71 -4.20 -6.25
C ILE A 38 17.29 -3.43 -5.05
N ALA A 39 18.31 -3.97 -4.37
CA ALA A 39 18.98 -3.28 -3.28
C ALA A 39 19.58 -1.94 -3.71
N TRP A 40 20.07 -1.81 -4.94
CA TRP A 40 20.50 -0.51 -5.50
C TRP A 40 19.34 0.48 -5.68
N GLY A 41 18.12 -0.01 -5.86
CA GLY A 41 16.88 0.77 -5.87
C GLY A 41 16.35 1.15 -4.48
N ALA A 42 16.85 0.53 -3.40
CA ALA A 42 16.33 0.75 -2.04
C ALA A 42 16.53 2.20 -1.54
N ILE A 43 17.64 2.84 -1.92
CA ILE A 43 17.94 4.23 -1.55
C ILE A 43 16.88 5.18 -2.13
N PRO A 44 16.64 5.24 -3.46
CA PRO A 44 15.57 6.06 -4.01
C PRO A 44 14.19 5.63 -3.51
N MET A 45 13.95 4.33 -3.27
CA MET A 45 12.66 3.84 -2.74
C MET A 45 12.25 4.51 -1.42
N THR A 46 13.22 4.85 -0.56
CA THR A 46 12.93 5.55 0.71
C THR A 46 12.85 7.07 0.58
N MET A 47 13.60 7.65 -0.36
CA MET A 47 13.64 9.11 -0.55
C MET A 47 12.48 9.62 -1.41
N LEU A 48 12.01 8.81 -2.35
CA LEU A 48 11.00 9.19 -3.33
C LEU A 48 9.63 9.45 -2.69
N PRO A 49 9.10 8.63 -1.77
CA PRO A 49 7.87 8.95 -1.04
C PRO A 49 7.98 10.22 -0.19
N ALA A 50 9.15 10.51 0.39
CA ALA A 50 9.38 11.72 1.19
C ALA A 50 9.40 12.99 0.33
N LEU A 51 10.10 12.94 -0.81
CA LEU A 51 10.14 14.05 -1.77
C LEU A 51 8.77 14.27 -2.43
N ARG A 52 8.14 13.17 -2.86
CA ARG A 52 6.80 13.17 -3.41
C ARG A 52 5.79 13.77 -2.43
N GLY A 53 5.77 13.29 -1.20
CA GLY A 53 4.87 13.82 -0.15
C GLY A 53 5.10 15.30 0.14
N SER A 54 6.35 15.77 0.06
CA SER A 54 6.68 17.19 0.21
C SER A 54 6.14 18.05 -0.95
N LEU A 55 6.29 17.58 -2.19
CA LEU A 55 5.75 18.22 -3.39
C LEU A 55 4.22 18.25 -3.38
N GLU A 56 3.61 17.14 -2.99
CA GLU A 56 2.16 17.02 -2.83
C GLU A 56 1.64 17.96 -1.73
N ALA A 57 2.35 18.09 -0.60
CA ALA A 57 2.03 19.03 0.46
C ALA A 57 2.13 20.51 0.04
N MET A 58 2.94 20.83 -0.98
CA MET A 58 3.01 22.17 -1.59
C MET A 58 1.95 22.41 -2.67
N SER A 59 0.92 21.56 -2.78
CA SER A 59 -0.15 21.60 -3.79
C SER A 59 0.31 21.37 -5.25
N LEU A 60 1.53 20.87 -5.47
CA LEU A 60 2.08 20.56 -6.80
C LEU A 60 1.78 19.11 -7.23
N THR A 61 0.57 18.64 -6.92
CA THR A 61 0.12 17.27 -7.20
C THR A 61 0.11 16.95 -8.70
N ARG A 62 -0.24 17.93 -9.56
CA ARG A 62 -0.23 17.77 -11.02
C ARG A 62 1.15 17.42 -11.56
N ALA A 63 2.19 18.02 -10.99
CA ALA A 63 3.54 17.85 -11.49
C ALA A 63 4.11 16.49 -11.07
N VAL A 64 3.80 16.03 -9.85
CA VAL A 64 4.04 14.64 -9.40
C VAL A 64 3.33 13.62 -10.29
N LEU A 65 2.08 13.90 -10.71
CA LEU A 65 1.34 13.04 -11.62
C LEU A 65 2.04 12.88 -12.97
N TRP A 66 2.48 13.99 -13.58
CA TRP A 66 3.22 13.94 -14.85
C TRP A 66 4.53 13.15 -14.74
N ILE A 67 5.26 13.30 -13.63
CA ILE A 67 6.48 12.53 -13.38
C ILE A 67 6.16 11.03 -13.30
N ASN A 68 5.20 10.62 -12.46
CA ASN A 68 4.84 9.21 -12.32
C ASN A 68 4.32 8.60 -13.64
N PHE A 69 3.56 9.37 -14.41
CA PHE A 69 3.09 8.94 -15.72
C PHE A 69 4.24 8.76 -16.72
N SER A 70 5.22 9.67 -16.69
CA SER A 70 6.42 9.57 -17.53
C SER A 70 7.27 8.35 -17.15
N ILE A 71 7.44 8.08 -15.84
CA ILE A 71 8.13 6.88 -15.34
C ILE A 71 7.42 5.62 -15.84
N PHE A 72 6.08 5.58 -15.78
CA PHE A 72 5.30 4.45 -16.28
C PHE A 72 5.47 4.24 -17.79
N ILE A 73 5.46 5.32 -18.59
CA ILE A 73 5.69 5.23 -20.03
C ILE A 73 7.11 4.73 -20.35
N ILE A 74 8.11 5.16 -19.58
CA ILE A 74 9.51 4.72 -19.75
C ILE A 74 9.69 3.27 -19.28
N ASN A 75 8.89 2.80 -18.32
CA ASN A 75 8.97 1.44 -17.79
C ASN A 75 8.72 0.38 -18.88
N ILE A 76 7.69 0.56 -19.71
CA ILE A 76 7.34 -0.40 -20.76
C ILE A 76 8.49 -0.70 -21.75
N PRO A 77 9.11 0.30 -22.42
CA PRO A 77 10.22 0.05 -23.34
C PRO A 77 11.48 -0.40 -22.60
N LEU A 78 11.72 0.07 -21.37
CA LEU A 78 12.90 -0.32 -20.59
C LEU A 78 12.82 -1.79 -20.16
N ASP A 79 11.66 -2.23 -19.68
CA ASP A 79 11.41 -3.64 -19.37
C ASP A 79 11.49 -4.50 -20.63
N TYR A 80 10.86 -4.08 -21.74
CA TYR A 80 10.96 -4.82 -22.99
C TYR A 80 12.43 -4.95 -23.47
N PHE A 81 13.21 -3.89 -23.34
CA PHE A 81 14.61 -3.88 -23.75
C PHE A 81 15.49 -4.79 -22.88
N LEU A 82 15.36 -4.71 -21.55
CA LEU A 82 16.17 -5.52 -20.62
C LEU A 82 15.73 -6.99 -20.54
N ILE A 83 14.44 -7.29 -20.77
CA ILE A 83 13.93 -8.66 -20.74
C ILE A 83 14.28 -9.40 -22.03
N TYR A 84 14.09 -8.78 -23.21
CA TYR A 84 14.29 -9.45 -24.51
C TYR A 84 15.71 -9.32 -25.08
N GLY A 85 16.53 -8.39 -24.57
CA GLY A 85 17.94 -8.26 -24.98
C GLY A 85 18.13 -7.89 -26.46
N LEU A 86 17.46 -6.84 -26.95
CA LEU A 86 17.77 -6.30 -28.27
C LEU A 86 19.10 -5.50 -28.22
N TYR A 87 19.91 -5.59 -29.28
CA TYR A 87 21.28 -5.02 -29.43
C TYR A 87 22.44 -5.76 -28.71
N GLY A 88 22.40 -7.09 -28.62
CA GLY A 88 23.58 -7.88 -28.22
C GLY A 88 23.87 -7.92 -26.71
N PHE A 89 22.90 -7.51 -25.89
CA PHE A 89 22.92 -7.70 -24.44
C PHE A 89 22.36 -9.09 -24.06
N PRO A 90 22.92 -9.77 -23.04
CA PRO A 90 22.42 -11.06 -22.57
C PRO A 90 20.98 -10.94 -22.07
N GLN A 91 20.16 -11.98 -22.31
CA GLN A 91 18.78 -12.07 -21.84
C GLN A 91 18.76 -12.22 -20.32
N LEU A 92 18.71 -11.08 -19.61
CA LEU A 92 18.73 -11.02 -18.15
C LEU A 92 17.39 -11.43 -17.52
N GLY A 93 16.33 -11.62 -18.33
CA GLY A 93 15.05 -12.17 -17.88
C GLY A 93 14.52 -11.50 -16.60
N ALA A 94 14.43 -12.27 -15.52
CA ALA A 94 13.99 -11.78 -14.21
C ALA A 94 14.92 -10.70 -13.63
N GLU A 95 16.24 -10.83 -13.77
CA GLU A 95 17.22 -9.85 -13.28
C GLU A 95 17.10 -8.51 -14.03
N GLY A 96 16.79 -8.56 -15.33
CA GLY A 96 16.55 -7.38 -16.16
C GLY A 96 15.39 -6.52 -15.67
N CYS A 97 14.33 -7.17 -15.16
CA CYS A 97 13.18 -6.47 -14.57
C CYS A 97 13.56 -5.74 -13.25
N ALA A 98 14.41 -6.34 -12.41
CA ALA A 98 14.91 -5.68 -11.20
C ALA A 98 15.77 -4.45 -11.52
N TRP A 99 16.68 -4.56 -12.49
CA TRP A 99 17.50 -3.44 -12.95
C TRP A 99 16.68 -2.31 -13.56
N ALA A 100 15.70 -2.63 -14.40
CA ALA A 100 14.79 -1.65 -14.96
C ALA A 100 14.02 -0.92 -13.86
N THR A 101 13.49 -1.65 -12.87
CA THR A 101 12.81 -1.07 -11.71
C THR A 101 13.73 -0.16 -10.90
N ALA A 102 14.95 -0.60 -10.61
CA ALA A 102 15.94 0.20 -9.89
C ALA A 102 16.27 1.50 -10.64
N LEU A 103 16.50 1.43 -11.95
CA LEU A 103 16.74 2.59 -12.80
C LEU A 103 15.56 3.56 -12.79
N LEU A 104 14.32 3.06 -12.85
CA LEU A 104 13.12 3.89 -12.79
C LEU A 104 12.96 4.60 -11.45
N LEU A 105 13.33 3.94 -10.34
CA LEU A 105 13.35 4.57 -9.02
C LEU A 105 14.37 5.71 -8.97
N TRP A 106 15.55 5.53 -9.56
CA TRP A 106 16.55 6.58 -9.69
C TRP A 106 16.08 7.73 -10.60
N LEU A 107 15.53 7.41 -11.77
CA LEU A 107 14.96 8.41 -12.69
C LEU A 107 13.85 9.22 -12.01
N GLY A 108 12.97 8.55 -11.26
CA GLY A 108 11.91 9.21 -10.50
C GLY A 108 12.46 10.10 -9.39
N LEU A 109 13.56 9.70 -8.73
CA LEU A 109 14.23 10.52 -7.72
C LEU A 109 14.78 11.79 -8.37
N PHE A 110 15.54 11.64 -9.45
CA PHE A 110 16.12 12.77 -10.19
C PHE A 110 15.05 13.68 -10.77
N ALA A 111 13.96 13.15 -11.32
CA ALA A 111 12.85 13.95 -11.83
C ALA A 111 12.18 14.79 -10.74
N ASN A 112 11.91 14.21 -9.57
CA ASN A 112 11.34 14.94 -8.43
C ASN A 112 12.31 16.02 -7.90
N LEU A 113 13.61 15.71 -7.84
CA LEU A 113 14.65 16.68 -7.45
C LEU A 113 14.81 17.82 -8.46
N ALA A 114 14.80 17.51 -9.76
CA ALA A 114 14.86 18.51 -10.83
C ALA A 114 13.65 19.44 -10.77
N MET A 115 12.46 18.89 -10.52
CA MET A 115 11.23 19.68 -10.39
C MET A 115 11.28 20.66 -9.21
N LEU A 116 11.88 20.25 -8.08
CA LEU A 116 12.09 21.10 -6.91
C LEU A 116 12.97 22.32 -7.23
N ASN A 117 13.92 22.17 -8.16
CA ASN A 117 14.81 23.25 -8.61
C ASN A 117 14.22 24.10 -9.75
N TRP A 118 13.36 23.53 -10.59
CA TRP A 118 12.86 24.20 -11.80
C TRP A 118 11.57 25.01 -11.54
N HIS A 119 10.70 24.57 -10.63
CA HIS A 119 9.42 25.25 -10.44
C HIS A 119 9.60 26.63 -9.76
N HIS A 120 9.22 27.69 -10.47
CA HIS A 120 9.34 29.10 -10.03
C HIS A 120 8.72 29.37 -8.65
N SER A 121 7.64 28.64 -8.31
CA SER A 121 6.93 28.79 -7.03
C SER A 121 7.67 28.22 -5.82
N ILE A 122 8.70 27.36 -6.00
CA ILE A 122 9.45 26.70 -4.91
C ILE A 122 10.90 27.17 -4.84
N ARG A 123 11.35 27.97 -5.82
CA ARG A 123 12.72 28.48 -5.92
C ARG A 123 13.18 29.24 -4.66
N HIS A 124 12.23 29.79 -3.89
CA HIS A 124 12.46 30.48 -2.62
C HIS A 124 12.81 29.53 -1.45
N LEU A 125 12.39 28.26 -1.48
CA LEU A 125 12.68 27.28 -0.43
C LEU A 125 14.16 26.85 -0.40
N SER A 126 14.91 27.10 -1.48
CA SER A 126 16.38 26.95 -1.55
C SER A 126 16.92 25.71 -0.82
N VAL A 127 16.25 24.57 -1.00
CA VAL A 127 16.48 23.31 -0.27
C VAL A 127 17.93 22.81 -0.38
N PHE A 128 18.62 23.19 -1.46
CA PHE A 128 20.04 22.87 -1.71
C PHE A 128 21.05 23.96 -1.32
N LYS A 129 20.64 25.16 -0.88
CA LYS A 129 21.58 26.24 -0.53
C LYS A 129 22.17 26.11 0.87
N HIS A 130 21.47 25.45 1.80
CA HIS A 130 21.95 25.29 3.17
C HIS A 130 21.97 23.81 3.54
N PHE A 131 23.17 23.21 3.51
CA PHE A 131 23.41 21.90 4.10
C PHE A 131 23.25 22.03 5.63
N GLN A 132 22.04 21.76 6.13
CA GLN A 132 21.77 21.79 7.56
C GLN A 132 22.26 20.48 8.19
N TRP A 133 23.07 20.60 9.25
CA TRP A 133 23.49 19.45 10.04
C TRP A 133 22.26 18.67 10.58
N PRO A 134 22.33 17.34 10.69
CA PRO A 134 21.21 16.50 11.10
C PRO A 134 20.65 16.93 12.46
N GLN A 135 19.48 17.55 12.45
CA GLN A 135 18.78 17.96 13.66
C GLN A 135 18.08 16.74 14.27
N TRP A 136 18.73 16.11 15.24
CA TRP A 136 18.24 14.89 15.89
C TRP A 136 16.79 15.01 16.41
N GLN A 137 16.39 16.19 16.90
CA GLN A 137 15.02 16.44 17.35
C GLN A 137 13.98 16.30 16.23
N ARG A 138 14.24 16.88 15.04
CA ARG A 138 13.32 16.76 13.90
C ARG A 138 13.33 15.35 13.32
N ILE A 139 14.50 14.72 13.24
CA ILE A 139 14.63 13.32 12.79
C ILE A 139 13.83 12.40 13.72
N ARG A 140 13.97 12.58 15.04
CA ARG A 140 13.23 11.79 16.03
C ARG A 140 11.72 12.02 15.94
N ALA A 141 11.26 13.26 15.75
CA ALA A 141 9.84 13.55 15.57
C ALA A 141 9.27 12.86 14.32
N THR A 142 9.95 12.94 13.18
CA THR A 142 9.54 12.24 11.95
C THR A 142 9.58 10.73 12.12
N PHE A 143 10.59 10.19 12.83
CA PHE A 143 10.70 8.77 13.09
C PHE A 143 9.57 8.26 14.01
N ILE A 144 9.21 9.01 15.05
CA ILE A 144 8.10 8.68 15.95
C ILE A 144 6.75 8.70 15.22
N LEU A 145 6.57 9.60 14.24
CA LEU A 145 5.35 9.64 13.42
C LEU A 145 5.32 8.55 12.33
N GLY A 146 6.47 8.27 11.72
CA GLY A 146 6.62 7.31 10.64
C GLY A 146 6.61 5.85 11.11
N LEU A 147 7.14 5.55 12.29
CA LEU A 147 7.21 4.20 12.84
C LEU A 147 5.81 3.56 12.99
N PRO A 148 4.78 4.24 13.55
CA PRO A 148 3.42 3.71 13.57
C PRO A 148 2.82 3.52 12.17
N ILE A 149 3.13 4.39 11.21
CA ILE A 149 2.63 4.26 9.83
C ILE A 149 3.22 3.01 9.18
N GLY A 150 4.54 2.83 9.26
CA GLY A 150 5.22 1.65 8.73
C GLY A 150 4.73 0.38 9.42
N PHE A 151 4.57 0.40 10.74
CA PHE A 151 4.04 -0.73 11.51
C PHE A 151 2.62 -1.10 11.10
N SER A 152 1.73 -0.11 10.90
CA SER A 152 0.38 -0.32 10.39
C SER A 152 0.38 -1.04 9.04
N VAL A 153 1.17 -0.56 8.07
CA VAL A 153 1.27 -1.19 6.74
C VAL A 153 1.88 -2.58 6.83
N LEU A 154 2.88 -2.80 7.69
CA LEU A 154 3.47 -4.12 7.91
C LEU A 154 2.45 -5.11 8.47
N ILE A 155 1.62 -4.71 9.43
CA ILE A 155 0.57 -5.58 9.97
C ILE A 155 -0.44 -5.93 8.88
N GLU A 156 -0.87 -4.94 8.10
CA GLU A 156 -1.81 -5.12 6.98
C GLU A 156 -1.26 -6.13 5.95
N MET A 157 -0.03 -5.95 5.50
CA MET A 157 0.62 -6.87 4.55
C MET A 157 0.85 -8.25 5.15
N SER A 158 1.22 -8.32 6.43
CA SER A 158 1.42 -9.59 7.15
C SER A 158 0.11 -10.37 7.27
N MET A 159 -1.02 -9.69 7.46
CA MET A 159 -2.34 -10.31 7.51
C MET A 159 -2.73 -10.91 6.16
N PHE A 160 -2.57 -10.16 5.07
CA PHE A 160 -2.89 -10.66 3.73
C PHE A 160 -2.00 -11.83 3.31
N SER A 161 -0.68 -11.71 3.55
CA SER A 161 0.27 -12.78 3.26
C SER A 161 0.01 -14.02 4.12
N GLY A 162 -0.22 -13.84 5.43
CA GLY A 162 -0.53 -14.92 6.35
C GLY A 162 -1.85 -15.63 6.01
N ALA A 163 -2.89 -14.88 5.64
CA ALA A 163 -4.15 -15.44 5.16
C ALA A 163 -3.95 -16.25 3.87
N GLY A 164 -3.20 -15.72 2.91
CA GLY A 164 -2.87 -16.44 1.67
C GLY A 164 -2.12 -17.74 1.92
N MET A 165 -1.15 -17.74 2.84
CA MET A 165 -0.40 -18.95 3.21
C MET A 165 -1.29 -20.01 3.87
N LEU A 166 -2.21 -19.60 4.75
CA LEU A 166 -3.16 -20.54 5.38
C LEU A 166 -4.17 -21.09 4.37
N ILE A 167 -4.65 -20.27 3.43
CA ILE A 167 -5.54 -20.71 2.36
C ILE A 167 -4.82 -21.71 1.44
N ALA A 168 -3.52 -21.57 1.23
CA ALA A 168 -2.73 -22.49 0.39
C ALA A 168 -2.72 -23.94 0.91
N TYR A 169 -2.87 -24.15 2.23
CA TYR A 169 -3.00 -25.50 2.80
C TYR A 169 -4.30 -26.22 2.38
N PHE A 170 -5.35 -25.50 1.97
CA PHE A 170 -6.61 -26.09 1.52
C PHE A 170 -6.58 -26.57 0.06
N GLY A 171 -5.45 -26.40 -0.62
CA GLY A 171 -5.20 -26.95 -1.95
C GLY A 171 -4.86 -25.89 -2.99
N PRO A 172 -4.25 -26.32 -4.10
CA PRO A 172 -3.76 -25.42 -5.15
C PRO A 172 -4.88 -24.63 -5.82
N THR A 173 -6.07 -25.22 -6.00
CA THR A 173 -7.24 -24.54 -6.58
C THR A 173 -7.73 -23.38 -5.70
N ALA A 174 -7.73 -23.55 -4.37
CA ALA A 174 -8.10 -22.51 -3.43
C ALA A 174 -7.05 -21.38 -3.38
N ALA A 175 -5.76 -21.74 -3.43
CA ALA A 175 -4.66 -20.78 -3.49
C ALA A 175 -4.73 -19.90 -4.75
N SER A 176 -4.94 -20.52 -5.92
CA SER A 176 -5.09 -19.80 -7.19
C SER A 176 -6.34 -18.93 -7.22
N ALA A 177 -7.47 -19.41 -6.67
CA ALA A 177 -8.68 -18.59 -6.59
C ALA A 177 -8.47 -17.37 -5.68
N HIS A 178 -7.77 -17.54 -4.55
CA HIS A 178 -7.45 -16.44 -3.65
C HIS A 178 -6.49 -15.42 -4.27
N SER A 179 -5.42 -15.87 -4.96
CA SER A 179 -4.44 -14.97 -5.58
C SER A 179 -5.08 -14.09 -6.66
N VAL A 180 -6.01 -14.65 -7.45
CA VAL A 180 -6.80 -13.88 -8.43
C VAL A 180 -7.70 -12.88 -7.72
N ALA A 181 -8.47 -13.33 -6.72
CA ALA A 181 -9.39 -12.46 -5.98
C ALA A 181 -8.66 -11.29 -5.30
N ILE A 182 -7.53 -11.54 -4.65
CA ILE A 182 -6.76 -10.49 -3.96
C ILE A 182 -6.04 -9.56 -4.92
N SER A 183 -5.62 -10.03 -6.10
CA SER A 183 -5.06 -9.15 -7.15
C SER A 183 -6.09 -8.15 -7.64
N ILE A 184 -7.30 -8.64 -7.92
CA ILE A 184 -8.44 -7.80 -8.34
C ILE A 184 -8.84 -6.81 -7.22
N ALA A 185 -8.86 -7.26 -5.96
CA ALA A 185 -9.12 -6.40 -4.80
C ALA A 185 -8.03 -5.33 -4.62
N SER A 186 -6.75 -5.69 -4.77
CA SER A 186 -5.61 -4.77 -4.62
C SER A 186 -5.65 -3.63 -5.65
N ALA A 187 -6.06 -3.92 -6.89
CA ALA A 187 -6.24 -2.90 -7.92
C ALA A 187 -7.29 -1.86 -7.50
N SER A 188 -8.38 -2.31 -6.87
CA SER A 188 -9.43 -1.42 -6.36
C SER A 188 -8.96 -0.62 -5.14
N PHE A 189 -8.23 -1.27 -4.23
CA PHE A 189 -7.66 -0.64 -3.04
C PHE A 189 -6.76 0.55 -3.39
N MET A 190 -5.95 0.45 -4.45
CA MET A 190 -5.10 1.55 -4.92
C MET A 190 -5.89 2.81 -5.26
N ILE A 191 -7.12 2.68 -5.75
CA ILE A 191 -7.97 3.83 -6.08
C ILE A 191 -8.42 4.54 -4.81
N TYR A 192 -8.85 3.79 -3.79
CA TYR A 192 -9.25 4.35 -2.48
C TYR A 192 -8.08 4.99 -1.76
N LEU A 193 -6.92 4.31 -1.78
CA LEU A 193 -5.70 4.83 -1.16
C LEU A 193 -5.29 6.16 -1.80
N GLY A 194 -5.36 6.27 -3.13
CA GLY A 194 -5.08 7.51 -3.86
C GLY A 194 -6.00 8.66 -3.45
N LEU A 195 -7.31 8.42 -3.39
CA LEU A 195 -8.29 9.41 -2.90
C LEU A 195 -8.03 9.79 -1.43
N GLY A 196 -7.71 8.81 -0.58
CA GLY A 196 -7.36 9.00 0.81
C GLY A 196 -6.13 9.89 1.01
N GLN A 197 -5.07 9.67 0.24
CA GLN A 197 -3.87 10.54 0.28
C GLN A 197 -4.22 11.97 -0.14
N GLY A 198 -4.99 12.14 -1.22
CA GLY A 198 -5.45 13.47 -1.66
C GLY A 198 -6.25 14.22 -0.60
N MET A 199 -7.18 13.52 0.07
CA MET A 199 -7.95 14.07 1.20
C MET A 199 -7.04 14.41 2.39
N THR A 200 -6.08 13.55 2.72
CA THR A 200 -5.11 13.78 3.80
C THR A 200 -4.33 15.08 3.56
N ILE A 201 -3.82 15.29 2.34
CA ILE A 201 -3.04 16.49 2.00
C ILE A 201 -3.88 17.76 2.19
N ARG A 202 -5.11 17.80 1.67
CA ARG A 202 -5.98 18.98 1.82
C ARG A 202 -6.38 19.23 3.28
N ALA A 203 -6.72 18.18 4.01
CA ALA A 203 -7.08 18.29 5.42
C ALA A 203 -5.87 18.76 6.26
N SER A 204 -4.68 18.22 6.03
CA SER A 204 -3.44 18.64 6.71
C SER A 204 -3.10 20.10 6.44
N GLN A 205 -3.27 20.58 5.20
CA GLN A 205 -3.04 21.99 4.86
C GLN A 205 -3.99 22.92 5.62
N GLN A 206 -5.27 22.60 5.68
CA GLN A 206 -6.28 23.40 6.40
C GLN A 206 -6.11 23.34 7.91
N LEU A 207 -5.72 22.20 8.47
CA LEU A 207 -5.32 22.10 9.88
C LEU A 207 -4.10 22.98 10.17
N GLY A 208 -3.13 23.01 9.26
CA GLY A 208 -1.93 23.85 9.36
C GLY A 208 -2.20 25.35 9.26
N SER A 209 -3.25 25.77 8.53
CA SER A 209 -3.68 27.18 8.45
C SER A 209 -4.59 27.61 9.61
N GLY A 210 -4.93 26.71 10.54
CA GLY A 210 -5.82 26.99 11.66
C GLY A 210 -7.32 26.90 11.31
N GLU A 211 -7.67 26.48 10.10
CA GLU A 211 -9.06 26.31 9.62
C GLU A 211 -9.58 24.90 9.91
N SER A 212 -9.78 24.57 11.18
CA SER A 212 -10.25 23.25 11.61
C SER A 212 -11.60 22.83 11.01
N GLU A 213 -12.52 23.78 10.78
CA GLU A 213 -13.81 23.49 10.14
C GLU A 213 -13.65 23.11 8.66
N GLY A 214 -12.78 23.83 7.94
CA GLY A 214 -12.44 23.53 6.56
C GLY A 214 -11.84 22.13 6.44
N ALA A 215 -10.94 21.77 7.35
CA ALA A 215 -10.35 20.43 7.42
C ALA A 215 -11.40 19.33 7.62
N LEU A 216 -12.36 19.54 8.53
CA LEU A 216 -13.45 18.61 8.77
C LEU A 216 -14.36 18.45 7.55
N TYR A 217 -14.65 19.55 6.86
CA TYR A 217 -15.41 19.51 5.62
C TYR A 217 -14.68 18.70 4.55
N SER A 218 -13.38 18.93 4.36
CA SER A 218 -12.54 18.17 3.41
C SER A 218 -12.52 16.67 3.73
N ILE A 219 -12.44 16.30 5.01
CA ILE A 219 -12.47 14.89 5.43
C ILE A 219 -13.85 14.28 5.15
N LYS A 220 -14.95 14.95 5.51
CA LYS A 220 -16.32 14.47 5.27
C LYS A 220 -16.60 14.27 3.78
N VAL A 221 -16.27 15.26 2.96
CA VAL A 221 -16.46 15.19 1.50
C VAL A 221 -15.58 14.12 0.89
N GLY A 222 -14.30 14.03 1.29
CA GLY A 222 -13.40 12.99 0.82
C GLY A 222 -13.87 11.59 1.20
N MET A 223 -14.41 11.40 2.41
CA MET A 223 -14.96 10.14 2.88
C MET A 223 -16.23 9.74 2.12
N LEU A 224 -17.13 10.70 1.87
CA LEU A 224 -18.33 10.47 1.08
C LEU A 224 -18.00 10.12 -0.38
N LEU A 225 -17.07 10.83 -1.01
CA LEU A 225 -16.61 10.53 -2.37
C LEU A 225 -15.98 9.14 -2.46
N SER A 226 -15.12 8.78 -1.51
CA SER A 226 -14.53 7.45 -1.46
C SER A 226 -15.56 6.35 -1.24
N MET A 227 -16.56 6.57 -0.37
CA MET A 227 -17.66 5.62 -0.18
C MET A 227 -18.54 5.48 -1.43
N CYS A 228 -18.86 6.57 -2.13
CA CYS A 228 -19.57 6.50 -3.40
C CYS A 228 -18.78 5.70 -4.44
N LEU A 229 -17.46 5.93 -4.51
CA LEU A 229 -16.61 5.19 -5.44
C LEU A 229 -16.49 3.71 -5.04
N ALA A 230 -16.38 3.41 -3.75
CA ALA A 230 -16.38 2.04 -3.25
C ALA A 230 -17.68 1.32 -3.54
N PHE A 231 -18.81 2.01 -3.44
CA PHE A 231 -20.11 1.46 -3.83
C PHE A 231 -20.16 1.14 -5.33
N LEU A 232 -19.68 2.06 -6.19
CA LEU A 232 -19.59 1.81 -7.63
C LEU A 232 -18.70 0.60 -7.97
N VAL A 233 -17.54 0.49 -7.32
CA VAL A 233 -16.63 -0.64 -7.50
C VAL A 233 -17.26 -1.93 -6.97
N THR A 234 -17.97 -1.88 -5.85
CA THR A 234 -18.70 -3.03 -5.29
C THR A 234 -19.76 -3.53 -6.26
N VAL A 235 -20.56 -2.63 -6.86
CA VAL A 235 -21.54 -2.97 -7.90
C VAL A 235 -20.87 -3.56 -9.13
N CYS A 236 -19.76 -2.95 -9.57
CA CYS A 236 -18.93 -3.45 -10.66
C CYS A 236 -18.44 -4.89 -10.39
N PHE A 237 -18.00 -5.18 -9.17
CA PHE A 237 -17.59 -6.52 -8.76
C PHE A 237 -18.75 -7.51 -8.80
N LEU A 238 -19.94 -7.12 -8.32
CA LEU A 238 -21.10 -8.00 -8.33
C LEU A 238 -21.59 -8.33 -9.75
N VAL A 239 -21.57 -7.35 -10.66
CA VAL A 239 -22.04 -7.51 -12.04
C VAL A 239 -21.00 -8.18 -12.93
N LEU A 240 -19.73 -7.77 -12.83
CA LEU A 240 -18.65 -8.21 -13.73
C LEU A 240 -17.80 -9.36 -13.15
N ARG A 241 -18.20 -9.98 -12.03
CA ARG A 241 -17.46 -11.07 -11.36
C ARG A 241 -16.94 -12.16 -12.30
N HIS A 242 -17.77 -12.64 -13.23
CA HIS A 242 -17.38 -13.71 -14.15
C HIS A 242 -16.37 -13.24 -15.19
N GLN A 243 -16.50 -12.00 -15.68
CA GLN A 243 -15.61 -11.42 -16.68
C GLN A 243 -14.25 -11.07 -16.08
N LEU A 244 -14.23 -10.50 -14.88
CA LEU A 244 -12.99 -10.15 -14.17
C LEU A 244 -12.15 -11.39 -13.85
N VAL A 245 -12.78 -12.48 -13.40
CA VAL A 245 -12.05 -13.73 -13.12
C VAL A 245 -11.61 -14.43 -14.41
N GLY A 246 -12.44 -14.39 -15.45
CA GLY A 246 -12.10 -14.96 -16.76
C GLY A 246 -10.91 -14.29 -17.46
N LEU A 247 -10.53 -13.06 -17.07
CA LEU A 247 -9.30 -12.40 -17.55
C LEU A 247 -8.03 -13.01 -16.95
N TYR A 248 -8.12 -13.59 -15.74
CA TYR A 248 -6.97 -14.13 -15.03
C TYR A 248 -6.78 -15.64 -15.24
N THR A 249 -7.87 -16.40 -15.38
CA THR A 249 -7.78 -17.85 -15.56
C THR A 249 -8.89 -18.37 -16.46
N GLN A 250 -8.60 -19.45 -17.19
CA GLN A 250 -9.56 -20.17 -18.02
C GLN A 250 -10.09 -21.45 -17.34
N ASP A 251 -9.59 -21.80 -16.15
CA ASP A 251 -10.03 -22.98 -15.42
C ASP A 251 -11.38 -22.74 -14.72
N THR A 252 -12.41 -23.43 -15.20
CA THR A 252 -13.79 -23.34 -14.70
C THR A 252 -13.93 -23.62 -13.20
N VAL A 253 -13.12 -24.52 -12.62
CA VAL A 253 -13.20 -24.86 -11.19
C VAL A 253 -12.67 -23.70 -10.34
N VAL A 254 -11.60 -23.06 -10.79
CA VAL A 254 -11.03 -21.87 -10.14
C VAL A 254 -11.97 -20.67 -10.31
N ILE A 255 -12.61 -20.54 -11.47
CA ILE A 255 -13.57 -19.46 -11.75
C ILE A 255 -14.74 -19.51 -10.77
N ASP A 256 -15.38 -20.67 -10.60
CA ASP A 256 -16.56 -20.80 -9.73
C ASP A 256 -16.23 -20.50 -8.27
N LEU A 257 -15.06 -20.94 -7.80
CA LEU A 257 -14.61 -20.70 -6.44
C LEU A 257 -14.24 -19.22 -6.23
N ALA A 258 -13.52 -18.61 -7.18
CA ALA A 258 -13.17 -17.19 -7.15
C ALA A 258 -14.40 -16.28 -7.22
N VAL A 259 -15.42 -16.63 -8.02
CA VAL A 259 -16.69 -15.89 -8.10
C VAL A 259 -17.43 -15.90 -6.77
N ARG A 260 -17.43 -17.03 -6.05
CA ARG A 260 -18.01 -17.10 -4.69
C ARG A 260 -17.22 -16.27 -3.68
N LEU A 261 -15.89 -16.26 -3.78
CA LEU A 261 -15.02 -15.43 -2.94
C LEU A 261 -15.22 -13.94 -3.22
N LEU A 262 -15.46 -13.56 -4.47
CA LEU A 262 -15.75 -12.17 -4.87
C LEU A 262 -17.03 -11.62 -4.26
N LEU A 263 -18.01 -12.46 -3.88
CA LEU A 263 -19.18 -12.00 -3.11
C LEU A 263 -18.77 -11.47 -1.74
N PHE A 264 -17.83 -12.14 -1.06
CA PHE A 264 -17.22 -11.61 0.16
C PHE A 264 -16.35 -10.38 -0.15
N GLY A 265 -15.63 -10.41 -1.28
CA GLY A 265 -14.86 -9.29 -1.81
C GLY A 265 -15.66 -8.00 -2.00
N ALA A 266 -16.93 -8.09 -2.39
CA ALA A 266 -17.82 -6.95 -2.57
C ALA A 266 -18.07 -6.22 -1.23
N ILE A 267 -18.42 -6.94 -0.17
CA ILE A 267 -18.60 -6.32 1.17
C ILE A 267 -17.24 -5.87 1.72
N PHE A 268 -16.19 -6.67 1.47
CA PHE A 268 -14.83 -6.36 1.87
C PHE A 268 -14.39 -4.97 1.37
N GLN A 269 -14.65 -4.64 0.10
CA GLN A 269 -14.28 -3.34 -0.48
C GLN A 269 -14.91 -2.13 0.21
N LEU A 270 -16.17 -2.23 0.64
CA LEU A 270 -16.82 -1.12 1.35
C LEU A 270 -16.15 -0.85 2.69
N VAL A 271 -15.85 -1.91 3.44
CA VAL A 271 -15.20 -1.82 4.76
C VAL A 271 -13.74 -1.39 4.63
N ASP A 272 -13.05 -1.93 3.64
CA ASP A 272 -11.66 -1.65 3.31
C ASP A 272 -11.47 -0.20 2.86
N CYS A 273 -12.37 0.32 2.02
CA CYS A 273 -12.39 1.75 1.67
C CYS A 273 -12.54 2.63 2.92
N LEU A 274 -13.52 2.32 3.78
CA LEU A 274 -13.77 3.07 5.01
C LEU A 274 -12.53 3.07 5.91
N GLN A 275 -11.84 1.93 6.00
CA GLN A 275 -10.62 1.81 6.77
C GLN A 275 -9.47 2.62 6.16
N ALA A 276 -9.14 2.41 4.89
CA ALA A 276 -8.03 3.08 4.20
C ALA A 276 -8.16 4.60 4.27
N VAL A 277 -9.38 5.10 4.03
CA VAL A 277 -9.72 6.53 4.10
C VAL A 277 -9.68 7.03 5.54
N GLY A 278 -10.15 6.24 6.52
CA GLY A 278 -10.08 6.57 7.93
C GLY A 278 -8.64 6.68 8.45
N ILE A 279 -7.74 5.77 8.04
CA ILE A 279 -6.31 5.82 8.35
C ILE A 279 -5.69 7.10 7.79
N CYS A 280 -6.03 7.44 6.54
CA CYS A 280 -5.61 8.66 5.87
C CYS A 280 -6.12 9.92 6.61
N ALA A 281 -7.38 9.93 7.05
CA ALA A 281 -7.94 11.04 7.82
C ALA A 281 -7.26 11.21 9.20
N LEU A 282 -6.99 10.12 9.94
CA LEU A 282 -6.24 10.17 11.19
C LEU A 282 -4.79 10.65 11.00
N ARG A 283 -4.18 10.32 9.86
CA ARG A 283 -2.85 10.82 9.49
C ARG A 283 -2.84 12.34 9.33
N ALA A 284 -3.93 12.95 8.85
CA ALA A 284 -4.04 14.41 8.78
C ALA A 284 -4.05 15.08 10.17
N TYR A 285 -4.65 14.42 11.16
CA TYR A 285 -4.64 14.86 12.57
C TYR A 285 -3.35 14.51 13.33
N HIS A 286 -2.35 13.94 12.67
CA HIS A 286 -1.10 13.46 13.30
C HIS A 286 -1.30 12.35 14.36
N ASP A 287 -2.49 11.72 14.46
CA ASP A 287 -2.77 10.60 15.37
C ASP A 287 -2.61 9.24 14.66
N THR A 288 -1.37 8.93 14.27
CA THR A 288 -1.04 7.68 13.55
C THR A 288 -0.85 6.48 14.49
N ALA A 289 -0.44 6.74 15.74
CA ALA A 289 -0.21 5.70 16.75
C ALA A 289 -1.50 4.97 17.14
N SER A 290 -2.63 5.67 17.21
CA SER A 290 -3.91 5.04 17.52
C SER A 290 -4.35 4.10 16.39
N SER A 291 -4.20 4.52 15.13
CA SER A 291 -4.51 3.70 13.95
C SER A 291 -3.72 2.38 13.95
N ALA A 292 -2.40 2.44 14.20
CA ALA A 292 -1.55 1.26 14.23
C ALA A 292 -1.95 0.29 15.35
N ARG A 293 -2.29 0.80 16.55
CA ARG A 293 -2.75 -0.05 17.66
C ARG A 293 -4.07 -0.75 17.36
N TYR A 294 -5.03 -0.06 16.76
CA TYR A 294 -6.32 -0.65 16.41
C TYR A 294 -6.18 -1.75 15.37
N GLN A 295 -5.35 -1.55 14.33
CA GLN A 295 -5.05 -2.57 13.34
C GLN A 295 -4.34 -3.77 13.94
N ALA A 296 -3.33 -3.54 14.81
CA ALA A 296 -2.63 -4.62 15.49
C ALA A 296 -3.60 -5.51 16.28
N VAL A 297 -4.47 -4.91 17.10
CA VAL A 297 -5.44 -5.66 17.90
C VAL A 297 -6.48 -6.34 17.03
N ALA A 298 -7.04 -5.65 16.04
CA ALA A 298 -8.09 -6.21 15.19
C ALA A 298 -7.57 -7.37 14.34
N TYR A 299 -6.40 -7.24 13.71
CA TYR A 299 -5.88 -8.24 12.77
C TYR A 299 -5.25 -9.44 13.47
N TRP A 300 -4.38 -9.20 14.45
CA TRP A 300 -3.66 -10.28 15.13
C TRP A 300 -4.47 -10.94 16.25
N LEU A 301 -5.18 -10.13 17.04
CA LEU A 301 -5.85 -10.65 18.25
C LEU A 301 -7.24 -11.19 17.95
N ILE A 302 -7.87 -10.73 16.85
CA ILE A 302 -9.21 -11.15 16.47
C ILE A 302 -9.18 -11.87 15.12
N GLY A 303 -8.64 -11.25 14.06
CA GLY A 303 -8.66 -11.80 12.71
C GLY A 303 -8.00 -13.17 12.59
N LEU A 304 -6.78 -13.33 13.09
CA LEU A 304 -6.01 -14.57 12.99
C LEU A 304 -6.64 -15.72 13.81
N PRO A 305 -6.99 -15.54 15.11
CA PRO A 305 -7.65 -16.57 15.89
C PRO A 305 -9.00 -16.96 15.31
N VAL A 306 -9.83 -15.98 14.91
CA VAL A 306 -11.14 -16.24 14.29
C VAL A 306 -10.99 -17.00 12.97
N GLY A 307 -9.98 -16.65 12.16
CA GLY A 307 -9.67 -17.35 10.91
C GLY A 307 -9.24 -18.81 11.13
N ILE A 308 -8.38 -19.08 12.11
CA ILE A 308 -7.97 -20.46 12.47
C ILE A 308 -9.15 -21.25 13.02
N LEU A 309 -9.94 -20.63 13.90
CA LEU A 309 -11.04 -21.32 14.60
C LEU A 309 -12.16 -21.67 13.61
N LEU A 310 -12.56 -20.75 12.72
CA LEU A 310 -13.53 -21.03 11.66
C LEU A 310 -12.97 -21.91 10.53
N GLY A 311 -11.69 -21.78 10.21
CA GLY A 311 -11.07 -22.53 9.11
C GLY A 311 -10.82 -24.00 9.42
N PHE A 312 -10.44 -24.32 10.67
CA PHE A 312 -10.02 -25.67 11.07
C PHE A 312 -10.94 -26.36 12.07
N TYR A 313 -11.59 -25.61 12.98
CA TYR A 313 -12.28 -26.21 14.13
C TYR A 313 -13.81 -26.11 14.06
N LEU A 314 -14.36 -25.02 13.51
CA LEU A 314 -15.81 -24.84 13.42
C LEU A 314 -16.35 -25.33 12.07
N ASP A 315 -17.08 -26.43 12.13
CA ASP A 315 -17.57 -27.13 10.95
C ASP A 315 -18.89 -26.54 10.42
N ILE A 316 -19.00 -25.21 10.36
CA ILE A 316 -20.21 -24.50 9.92
C ILE A 316 -20.46 -24.76 8.41
N PRO A 317 -21.66 -25.21 8.00
CA PRO A 317 -21.98 -25.39 6.58
C PRO A 317 -21.96 -24.03 5.86
N GLY A 318 -21.07 -23.91 4.86
CA GLY A 318 -20.91 -22.71 4.02
C GLY A 318 -19.69 -21.83 4.34
N LEU A 319 -19.08 -21.98 5.53
CA LEU A 319 -17.84 -21.29 5.93
C LEU A 319 -16.71 -22.31 6.15
N ARG A 320 -16.37 -23.09 5.13
CA ARG A 320 -15.20 -24.00 5.19
C ARG A 320 -14.10 -23.55 4.25
N GLY A 321 -12.85 -23.73 4.67
CA GLY A 321 -11.66 -23.40 3.89
C GLY A 321 -11.51 -21.90 3.59
N ALA A 322 -11.26 -21.54 2.33
CA ALA A 322 -10.94 -20.17 1.92
C ALA A 322 -12.00 -19.12 2.31
N SER A 323 -13.28 -19.49 2.30
CA SER A 323 -14.39 -18.60 2.66
C SER A 323 -14.37 -18.14 4.11
N ALA A 324 -13.97 -19.02 5.04
CA ALA A 324 -13.82 -18.69 6.46
C ALA A 324 -12.73 -17.65 6.71
N PHE A 325 -11.61 -17.75 5.99
CA PHE A 325 -10.54 -16.76 6.06
C PHE A 325 -11.00 -15.40 5.54
N TRP A 326 -11.70 -15.35 4.40
CA TRP A 326 -12.26 -14.10 3.90
C TRP A 326 -13.26 -13.47 4.87
N PHE A 327 -14.09 -14.27 5.53
CA PHE A 327 -14.98 -13.78 6.57
C PHE A 327 -14.23 -13.23 7.79
N ALA A 328 -13.19 -13.93 8.26
CA ALA A 328 -12.35 -13.47 9.36
C ALA A 328 -11.62 -12.16 9.02
N MET A 329 -11.11 -12.05 7.78
CA MET A 329 -10.52 -10.82 7.28
C MET A 329 -11.54 -9.69 7.31
N LEU A 330 -12.74 -9.91 6.76
CA LEU A 330 -13.81 -8.92 6.76
C LEU A 330 -14.22 -8.49 8.16
N LEU A 331 -14.34 -9.42 9.11
CA LEU A 331 -14.69 -9.14 10.50
C LEU A 331 -13.62 -8.28 11.18
N SER A 332 -12.35 -8.63 11.02
CA SER A 332 -11.24 -7.86 11.59
C SER A 332 -11.10 -6.46 10.95
N LEU A 333 -11.29 -6.35 9.63
CA LEU A 333 -11.36 -5.06 8.94
C LEU A 333 -12.51 -4.21 9.46
N THR A 334 -13.68 -4.81 9.70
CA THR A 334 -14.86 -4.10 10.21
C THR A 334 -14.61 -3.54 11.61
N ILE A 335 -13.99 -4.33 12.49
CA ILE A 335 -13.60 -3.88 13.83
C ILE A 335 -12.59 -2.75 13.74
N SER A 336 -11.52 -2.90 12.96
CA SER A 336 -10.50 -1.86 12.75
C SER A 336 -11.11 -0.56 12.22
N SER A 337 -11.93 -0.68 11.17
CA SER A 337 -12.61 0.44 10.49
C SER A 337 -13.56 1.19 11.42
N SER A 338 -14.33 0.46 12.24
CA SER A 338 -15.24 1.07 13.23
C SER A 338 -14.49 1.82 14.34
N LEU A 339 -13.38 1.26 14.85
CA LEU A 339 -12.54 1.90 15.87
C LEU A 339 -11.86 3.17 15.35
N ILE A 340 -11.33 3.12 14.12
CA ILE A 340 -10.70 4.25 13.43
C ILE A 340 -11.72 5.36 13.19
N THR A 341 -12.90 5.00 12.68
CA THR A 341 -13.98 5.95 12.41
C THR A 341 -14.46 6.61 13.71
N ARG A 342 -14.67 5.83 14.78
CA ARG A 342 -15.03 6.37 16.11
C ARG A 342 -13.98 7.34 16.63
N ARG A 343 -12.69 7.00 16.52
CA ARG A 343 -11.58 7.86 16.96
C ARG A 343 -11.53 9.16 16.15
N LEU A 344 -11.74 9.08 14.85
CA LEU A 344 -11.81 10.25 13.96
C LEU A 344 -12.91 11.22 14.40
N TRP A 345 -14.12 10.72 14.69
CA TRP A 345 -15.23 11.56 15.15
C TRP A 345 -14.96 12.17 16.53
N GLN A 346 -14.33 11.45 17.46
CA GLN A 346 -13.94 11.99 18.76
C GLN A 346 -12.94 13.15 18.63
N LEU A 347 -11.93 12.99 17.77
CA LEU A 347 -10.95 14.05 17.51
C LEU A 347 -11.61 15.26 16.85
N SER A 348 -12.53 15.02 15.91
CA SER A 348 -13.28 16.09 15.26
C SER A 348 -14.10 16.93 16.23
N SER A 349 -14.78 16.30 17.20
CA SER A 349 -15.57 17.01 18.21
C SER A 349 -14.69 17.81 19.17
N LEU A 350 -13.52 17.28 19.53
CA LEU A 350 -12.59 17.95 20.45
C LEU A 350 -11.94 19.19 19.81
N SER A 351 -11.61 19.12 18.52
CA SER A 351 -11.11 20.29 17.77
C SER A 351 -12.16 21.38 17.60
N ALA A 352 -13.44 21.03 17.54
CA ALA A 352 -14.53 22.01 17.51
C ALA A 352 -14.73 22.71 18.86
N THR A 353 -14.58 21.98 19.98
CA THR A 353 -14.75 22.54 21.33
C THR A 353 -13.57 23.39 21.84
N LEU A 354 -12.37 23.27 21.27
CA LEU A 354 -11.21 24.10 21.66
C LEU A 354 -11.28 25.54 21.12
N LYS A 355 -12.29 25.88 20.31
CA LYS A 355 -12.53 27.24 19.79
C LYS A 355 -13.75 27.94 20.39
N THR A 356 -14.52 27.25 21.22
CA THR A 356 -15.59 27.84 22.05
C THR A 356 -15.06 28.09 23.44
#